data_AF-A0AAW9BR85-F1
#
_entry.id   AF-A0AAW9BR85-F1
#
_cell.length_a   1.000
_cell.length_b   1.000
_cell.length_c   1.000
_cell.angle_alpha   90.00
_cell.angle_beta   90.00
_cell.angle_gamma   90.00
#
_symmetry.space_group_name_H-M   'P 1'
#
loop_
_entity.id
_entity.type
_entity.pdbx_description
1 polymer ?
#
loop_
_entity_poly.entity_id
_entity_poly.type
_entity_poly.pdbx_seq_one_letter_code
_entity_poly.pdbx_strand_id
1 'polypeptide(L)'
;MSENEKNKPQGIYKYYENNPKSADEKVFGRVSYPDRRGFLKGAGLATMAAALGGFIPFHRNMPAGIIPAAFAEGLDDVMIEGKDGLTVLNDRPMNAETPPHLLNDDVTPTRRHFIRNNGIPPANVNPETWTLTIDGLVDKPMSLSIADLKKNFDVVEQQLVVECGGNGRAFFDPKASGNQWTYGAVACSSWTGVR
;
A
#
# COMPACT_ATOMS: atom_id res chain seq x y z
N MET A 1 -7.22 -20.48 13.79
CA MET A 1 -6.31 -19.51 13.14
C MET A 1 -4.96 -19.60 13.83
N SER A 2 -3.92 -20.05 13.12
CA SER A 2 -2.57 -20.18 13.68
C SER A 2 -1.99 -18.80 14.01
N GLU A 3 -1.16 -18.72 15.06
CA GLU A 3 -0.47 -17.50 15.53
C GLU A 3 0.30 -16.73 14.43
N ASN A 4 0.59 -17.37 13.29
CA ASN A 4 1.31 -16.79 12.16
C ASN A 4 0.56 -15.71 11.34
N GLU A 5 -0.76 -15.56 11.45
CA GLU A 5 -1.48 -14.54 10.66
C GLU A 5 -1.52 -13.16 11.32
N LYS A 6 -1.29 -13.08 12.64
CA LYS A 6 -1.30 -11.80 13.38
C LYS A 6 -0.07 -10.92 13.09
N ASN A 7 0.93 -11.45 12.39
CA ASN A 7 2.24 -10.83 12.19
C ASN A 7 2.52 -10.32 10.76
N LYS A 8 1.51 -10.24 9.89
CA LYS A 8 1.70 -9.60 8.57
C LYS A 8 1.84 -8.08 8.72
N PRO A 9 2.95 -7.46 8.31
CA PRO A 9 3.19 -6.04 8.55
C PRO A 9 2.27 -5.15 7.70
N GLN A 10 1.49 -4.29 8.36
CA GLN A 10 0.64 -3.26 7.73
C GLN A 10 1.44 -1.95 7.52
N GLY A 11 2.45 -1.95 6.67
CA GLY A 11 3.32 -0.78 6.48
C GLY A 11 4.72 -0.95 7.04
N ILE A 12 5.70 -0.24 6.48
CA ILE A 12 7.10 -0.29 6.91
C ILE A 12 7.25 0.18 8.37
N TYR A 13 6.54 1.23 8.77
CA TYR A 13 6.57 1.69 10.16
C TYR A 13 6.06 0.63 11.14
N LYS A 14 4.96 -0.05 10.81
CA LYS A 14 4.43 -1.15 11.64
C LYS A 14 5.33 -2.39 11.60
N TYR A 15 6.04 -2.62 10.48
CA TYR A 15 7.06 -3.65 10.40
C TYR A 15 8.26 -3.32 11.31
N TYR A 16 8.70 -2.06 11.31
CA TYR A 16 9.75 -1.54 12.19
C TYR A 16 9.34 -1.57 13.67
N GLU A 17 8.08 -1.23 14.00
CA GLU A 17 7.54 -1.33 15.36
C GLU A 17 7.53 -2.77 15.89
N ASN A 18 7.07 -3.72 15.06
CA ASN A 18 6.90 -5.10 15.49
C ASN A 18 8.20 -5.94 15.40
N ASN A 19 9.05 -5.67 14.39
CA ASN A 19 10.21 -6.51 14.05
C ASN A 19 11.43 -5.67 13.61
N PRO A 20 11.95 -4.77 14.46
CA PRO A 20 12.94 -3.76 14.06
C PRO A 20 14.23 -4.33 13.47
N LYS A 21 14.70 -5.48 13.97
CA LYS A 21 15.92 -6.13 13.45
C LYS A 21 15.74 -6.75 12.07
N SER A 22 14.60 -7.41 11.85
CA SER A 22 14.28 -8.03 10.56
C SER A 22 13.92 -6.98 9.51
N ALA A 23 13.30 -5.87 9.93
CA ALA A 23 13.04 -4.72 9.10
C ALA A 23 14.33 -4.07 8.59
N ASP A 24 15.31 -3.82 9.48
CA ASP A 24 16.63 -3.29 9.10
C ASP A 24 17.37 -4.17 8.09
N GLU A 25 17.31 -5.49 8.26
CA GLU A 25 17.93 -6.43 7.34
C GLU A 25 17.23 -6.41 5.98
N LYS A 26 15.90 -6.43 5.97
CA LYS A 26 15.11 -6.49 4.74
C LYS A 26 15.16 -5.19 3.93
N VAL A 27 15.18 -4.06 4.62
CA VAL A 27 15.08 -2.73 4.01
C VAL A 27 16.45 -2.17 3.65
N PHE A 28 17.45 -2.37 4.52
CA PHE A 28 18.78 -1.81 4.34
C PHE A 28 19.87 -2.86 4.17
N GLY A 29 19.59 -4.16 4.31
CA GLY A 29 20.66 -5.18 4.39
C GLY A 29 21.50 -5.04 5.67
N ARG A 30 20.96 -4.39 6.71
CA ARG A 30 21.65 -4.08 7.96
C ARG A 30 21.29 -5.10 9.04
N VAL A 31 22.29 -5.75 9.64
CA VAL A 31 22.07 -6.57 10.83
C VAL A 31 22.52 -5.79 12.08
N SER A 32 21.54 -5.30 12.83
CA SER A 32 21.74 -4.46 14.02
C SER A 32 22.14 -5.30 15.24
N TYR A 33 23.44 -5.56 15.40
CA TYR A 33 24.00 -6.15 16.62
C TYR A 33 24.56 -5.08 17.58
N PRO A 34 24.45 -5.27 18.91
CA PRO A 34 25.14 -4.42 19.89
C PRO A 34 26.64 -4.69 20.00
N ASP A 35 27.20 -5.66 19.27
CA ASP A 35 28.58 -6.11 19.40
C ASP A 35 29.46 -5.78 18.18
N ARG A 36 30.77 -5.88 18.41
CA ARG A 36 31.85 -5.67 17.42
C ARG A 36 31.81 -6.63 16.21
N ARG A 37 30.95 -7.67 16.20
CA ARG A 37 30.79 -8.58 15.04
C ARG A 37 29.76 -8.08 14.03
N GLY A 38 28.85 -7.20 14.44
CA GLY A 38 27.99 -6.45 13.50
C GLY A 38 28.78 -5.55 12.54
N PHE A 39 30.01 -5.18 12.92
CA PHE A 39 30.93 -4.35 12.13
C PHE A 39 31.37 -4.97 10.80
N LEU A 40 31.65 -6.28 10.77
CA LEU A 40 32.28 -6.93 9.61
C LEU A 40 31.28 -7.46 8.57
N LYS A 41 29.97 -7.38 8.85
CA LYS A 41 28.89 -7.80 7.92
C LYS A 41 28.10 -6.62 7.35
N GLY A 42 28.48 -5.38 7.65
CA GLY A 42 27.65 -4.18 7.44
C GLY A 42 27.67 -3.61 6.02
N ALA A 43 27.10 -4.31 5.02
CA ALA A 43 26.80 -3.71 3.72
C ALA A 43 25.75 -2.58 3.83
N GLY A 44 24.79 -2.72 4.75
CA GLY A 44 23.67 -1.77 4.84
C GLY A 44 23.99 -0.35 5.28
N LEU A 45 25.06 -0.15 6.06
CA LEU A 45 25.50 1.20 6.48
C LEU A 45 26.13 1.99 5.34
N ALA A 46 26.84 1.30 4.44
CA ALA A 46 27.37 1.91 3.23
C ALA A 46 26.23 2.29 2.27
N THR A 47 25.20 1.44 2.14
CA THR A 47 23.98 1.74 1.37
C THR A 47 23.26 2.98 1.90
N MET A 48 23.10 3.11 3.22
CA MET A 48 22.48 4.29 3.83
C MET A 48 23.31 5.57 3.63
N ALA A 49 24.63 5.52 3.81
CA ALA A 49 25.49 6.69 3.59
C ALA A 49 25.53 7.11 2.10
N ALA A 50 25.54 6.14 1.18
CA ALA A 50 25.49 6.39 -0.25
C ALA A 50 24.17 7.04 -0.67
N ALA A 51 23.03 6.56 -0.17
CA ALA A 51 21.72 7.11 -0.50
C ALA A 51 21.46 8.50 0.11
N LEU A 52 22.06 8.83 1.26
CA LEU A 52 22.01 10.20 1.83
C LEU A 52 23.02 11.17 1.19
N GLY A 53 23.93 10.68 0.33
CA GLY A 53 25.03 11.48 -0.19
C GLY A 53 25.96 12.03 0.91
N GLY A 54 26.02 11.37 2.07
CA GLY A 54 26.67 11.92 3.26
C GLY A 54 26.91 10.89 4.36
N PHE A 55 27.86 11.22 5.25
CA PHE A 55 28.18 10.39 6.41
C PHE A 55 27.11 10.54 7.50
N ILE A 56 26.67 9.42 8.09
CA ILE A 56 25.79 9.42 9.27
C ILE A 56 26.68 9.43 10.53
N PRO A 57 26.72 10.52 11.32
CA PRO A 57 27.47 10.55 12.57
C PRO A 57 26.96 9.48 13.53
N PHE A 58 27.88 8.81 14.23
CA PHE A 58 27.55 7.75 15.20
C PHE A 58 26.70 6.59 14.65
N HIS A 59 26.73 6.34 13.33
CA HIS A 59 25.98 5.25 12.68
C HIS A 59 26.17 3.87 13.35
N ARG A 60 27.30 3.67 14.02
CA ARG A 60 27.67 2.47 14.77
C ARG A 60 26.82 2.23 16.02
N ASN A 61 26.27 3.29 16.59
CA ASN A 61 25.45 3.25 17.80
C ASN A 61 23.96 3.47 17.49
N MET A 62 23.59 3.51 16.20
CA MET A 62 22.22 3.76 15.79
C MET A 62 21.38 2.52 16.13
N PRO A 63 20.40 2.63 17.05
CA PRO A 63 19.63 1.48 17.49
C PRO A 63 18.79 0.91 16.33
N ALA A 64 18.43 -0.37 16.46
CA ALA A 64 17.43 -0.97 15.59
C ALA A 64 16.09 -0.25 15.79
N GLY A 65 15.30 -0.09 14.73
CA GLY A 65 13.98 0.56 14.84
C GLY A 65 13.94 2.05 14.48
N ILE A 66 15.07 2.70 14.21
CA ILE A 66 15.11 4.09 13.76
C ILE A 66 15.20 4.16 12.23
N ILE A 67 14.22 4.82 11.62
CA ILE A 67 14.24 5.18 10.20
C ILE A 67 14.67 6.65 10.12
N PRO A 68 15.79 7.01 9.48
CA PRO A 68 16.12 8.42 9.25
C PRO A 68 15.02 9.07 8.41
N ALA A 69 14.61 10.29 8.76
CA ALA A 69 13.53 11.00 8.06
C ALA A 69 13.75 11.10 6.53
N ALA A 70 15.00 11.25 6.08
CA ALA A 70 15.35 11.27 4.66
C ALA A 70 15.13 9.92 3.93
N PHE A 71 15.02 8.80 4.66
CA PHE A 71 14.58 7.50 4.15
C PHE A 71 13.10 7.24 4.41
N ALA A 72 12.49 7.95 5.36
CA ALA A 72 11.08 7.81 5.68
C ALA A 72 10.15 8.19 4.49
N GLU A 73 10.64 9.05 3.60
CA GLU A 73 10.00 9.46 2.33
C GLU A 73 10.40 8.62 1.10
N GLY A 74 11.38 7.71 1.20
CA GLY A 74 11.92 6.94 0.07
C GLY A 74 11.96 5.43 0.29
N LEU A 75 11.46 4.95 1.42
CA LEU A 75 11.26 3.54 1.72
C LEU A 75 9.84 3.08 1.35
N ASP A 76 9.39 3.54 0.19
CA ASP A 76 8.07 3.28 -0.39
C ASP A 76 7.83 1.80 -0.72
N ASP A 77 8.83 0.93 -0.53
CA ASP A 77 8.65 -0.52 -0.41
C ASP A 77 7.97 -0.88 0.93
N VAL A 78 6.85 -0.22 1.23
CA VAL A 78 5.79 -0.95 1.90
C VAL A 78 5.42 -2.08 0.95
N MET A 79 5.84 -3.29 1.30
CA MET A 79 5.36 -4.50 0.64
C MET A 79 3.85 -4.60 0.91
N ILE A 80 3.05 -3.98 0.04
CA ILE A 80 1.61 -4.11 0.06
C ILE A 80 1.33 -5.53 -0.43
N GLU A 81 0.75 -6.35 0.44
CA GLU A 81 0.47 -7.75 0.11
C GLU A 81 -0.32 -7.86 -1.20
N GLY A 82 0.19 -8.68 -2.12
CA GLY A 82 -0.43 -8.89 -3.43
C GLY A 82 -0.22 -7.77 -4.45
N LYS A 83 0.57 -6.72 -4.14
CA LYS A 83 0.96 -5.67 -5.08
C LYS A 83 2.41 -5.78 -5.51
N ASP A 84 2.71 -5.22 -6.68
CA ASP A 84 4.01 -5.29 -7.32
C ASP A 84 4.39 -3.94 -7.93
N GLY A 85 5.41 -3.29 -7.35
CA GLY A 85 6.03 -2.08 -7.87
C GLY A 85 5.19 -0.80 -7.76
N LEU A 86 4.27 -0.69 -6.80
CA LEU A 86 3.53 0.55 -6.56
C LEU A 86 4.38 1.57 -5.79
N THR A 87 4.21 2.86 -6.09
CA THR A 87 4.79 3.97 -5.33
C THR A 87 3.83 4.40 -4.24
N VAL A 88 4.24 4.31 -2.97
CA VAL A 88 3.41 4.68 -1.83
C VAL A 88 3.44 6.19 -1.62
N LEU A 89 2.27 6.82 -1.47
CA LEU A 89 2.14 8.26 -1.18
C LEU A 89 1.80 8.53 0.29
N ASN A 90 1.10 7.59 0.94
CA ASN A 90 0.77 7.64 2.36
C ASN A 90 0.41 6.22 2.85
N ASP A 91 0.69 5.89 4.11
CA ASP A 91 0.40 4.59 4.72
C ASP A 91 -0.81 4.62 5.68
N ARG A 92 -1.29 5.79 6.09
CA ARG A 92 -2.41 5.97 7.03
C ARG A 92 -3.35 7.11 6.59
N PRO A 93 -4.39 6.83 5.79
CA PRO A 93 -4.72 5.56 5.15
C PRO A 93 -3.83 5.26 3.92
N MET A 94 -3.72 3.98 3.56
CA MET A 94 -2.92 3.53 2.42
C MET A 94 -3.35 4.18 1.11
N ASN A 95 -2.40 4.85 0.45
CA ASN A 95 -2.54 5.39 -0.88
C ASN A 95 -1.26 5.10 -1.65
N ALA A 96 -1.36 4.43 -2.79
CA ALA A 96 -0.22 4.05 -3.62
C ALA A 96 -0.61 4.12 -5.09
N GLU A 97 0.28 4.65 -5.92
CA GLU A 97 0.07 4.84 -7.35
C GLU A 97 0.89 3.85 -8.18
N THR A 98 0.42 3.57 -9.39
CA THR A 98 1.15 2.69 -10.31
C THR A 98 2.13 3.51 -11.14
N PRO A 99 3.44 3.22 -11.09
CA PRO A 99 4.40 3.89 -11.96
C PRO A 99 3.97 3.83 -13.44
N PRO A 100 4.10 4.91 -14.22
CA PRO A 100 3.57 4.95 -15.58
C PRO A 100 4.08 3.85 -16.52
N HIS A 101 5.34 3.42 -16.34
CA HIS A 101 5.92 2.34 -17.13
C HIS A 101 5.32 0.95 -16.83
N LEU A 102 4.55 0.80 -15.75
CA LEU A 102 3.80 -0.41 -15.40
C LEU A 102 2.32 -0.33 -15.82
N LEU A 103 1.87 0.79 -16.39
CA LEU A 103 0.51 1.01 -16.91
C LEU A 103 0.46 0.73 -18.43
N ASN A 104 0.96 -0.43 -18.84
CA ASN A 104 1.09 -0.81 -20.24
C ASN A 104 0.27 -2.06 -20.64
N ASP A 105 -0.46 -2.65 -19.70
CA ASP A 105 -1.37 -3.77 -19.94
C ASP A 105 -2.75 -3.24 -20.37
N ASP A 106 -3.39 -3.84 -21.39
CA ASP A 106 -4.75 -3.48 -21.83
C ASP A 106 -5.77 -3.55 -20.68
N VAL A 107 -5.59 -4.55 -19.81
CA VAL A 107 -6.26 -4.70 -18.52
C VAL A 107 -5.19 -4.66 -17.45
N THR A 108 -5.15 -3.58 -16.68
CA THR A 108 -4.24 -3.40 -15.54
C THR A 108 -4.46 -4.55 -14.54
N PRO A 109 -3.44 -5.40 -14.28
CA PRO A 109 -3.61 -6.53 -13.39
C PRO A 109 -3.82 -6.06 -11.95
N THR A 110 -4.56 -6.83 -11.14
CA THR A 110 -4.86 -6.46 -9.73
C THR A 110 -3.62 -6.09 -8.93
N ARG A 111 -2.48 -6.76 -9.17
CA ARG A 111 -1.19 -6.47 -8.51
C ARG A 111 -0.60 -5.09 -8.84
N ARG A 112 -1.04 -4.48 -9.94
CA ARG A 112 -0.65 -3.13 -10.42
C ARG A 112 -1.79 -2.13 -10.38
N HIS A 113 -2.96 -2.48 -9.82
CA HIS A 113 -4.03 -1.50 -9.62
C HIS A 113 -3.63 -0.56 -8.48
N PHE A 114 -3.75 0.76 -8.68
CA PHE A 114 -3.50 1.75 -7.64
C PHE A 114 -4.41 1.53 -6.40
N ILE A 115 -4.00 2.03 -5.25
CA ILE A 115 -4.78 1.98 -4.01
C ILE A 115 -5.09 3.41 -3.58
N ARG A 116 -6.36 3.71 -3.32
CA ARG A 116 -6.79 4.97 -2.70
C ARG A 116 -7.77 4.69 -1.59
N ASN A 117 -7.32 4.84 -0.34
CA ASN A 117 -8.20 4.74 0.83
C ASN A 117 -8.39 6.12 1.47
N ASN A 118 -9.64 6.46 1.82
CA ASN A 118 -9.96 7.67 2.62
C ASN A 118 -9.85 7.42 4.13
N GLY A 119 -10.13 6.18 4.55
CA GLY A 119 -10.06 5.74 5.93
C GLY A 119 -9.43 4.36 5.99
N ILE A 120 -9.52 3.73 7.16
CA ILE A 120 -9.01 2.37 7.36
C ILE A 120 -10.05 1.39 6.81
N PRO A 121 -9.71 0.54 5.81
CA PRO A 121 -10.63 -0.48 5.33
C PRO A 121 -11.03 -1.46 6.44
N PRO A 122 -12.28 -1.97 6.46
CA PRO A 122 -12.69 -2.97 7.43
C PRO A 122 -11.87 -4.26 7.26
N ALA A 123 -11.51 -4.88 8.40
CA ALA A 123 -10.83 -6.17 8.43
C ALA A 123 -11.80 -7.30 8.80
N ASN A 124 -11.50 -8.52 8.37
CA ASN A 124 -12.23 -9.75 8.72
C ASN A 124 -13.71 -9.75 8.28
N VAL A 125 -14.01 -9.25 7.08
CA VAL A 125 -15.37 -9.29 6.52
C VAL A 125 -15.72 -10.74 6.13
N ASN A 126 -16.86 -11.26 6.62
CA ASN A 126 -17.39 -12.55 6.20
C ASN A 126 -18.39 -12.36 5.03
N PRO A 127 -18.09 -12.86 3.82
CA PRO A 127 -18.99 -12.73 2.66
C PRO A 127 -20.35 -13.39 2.85
N GLU A 128 -20.44 -14.45 3.68
CA GLU A 128 -21.69 -15.20 3.89
C GLU A 128 -22.72 -14.43 4.72
N THR A 129 -22.24 -13.50 5.56
CA THR A 129 -23.10 -12.68 6.43
C THR A 129 -23.15 -11.22 5.97
N TRP A 130 -22.48 -10.87 4.88
CA TRP A 130 -22.48 -9.51 4.35
C TRP A 130 -23.80 -9.20 3.64
N THR A 131 -24.31 -7.99 3.85
CA THR A 131 -25.58 -7.52 3.28
C THR A 131 -25.44 -6.13 2.66
N LEU A 132 -26.07 -5.93 1.51
CA LEU A 132 -26.29 -4.63 0.86
C LEU A 132 -27.67 -4.11 1.23
N THR A 133 -27.74 -2.94 1.87
CA THR A 133 -29.00 -2.24 2.12
C THR A 133 -29.28 -1.25 1.01
N ILE A 134 -30.49 -1.31 0.44
CA ILE A 134 -31.04 -0.34 -0.50
C ILE A 134 -32.21 0.36 0.19
N ASP A 135 -32.06 1.64 0.49
CA ASP A 135 -33.04 2.46 1.21
C ASP A 135 -33.11 3.90 0.66
N GLY A 136 -33.78 4.81 1.39
CA GLY A 136 -33.96 6.20 0.99
C GLY A 136 -35.25 6.43 0.19
N LEU A 137 -35.16 7.12 -0.95
CA LEU A 137 -36.30 7.44 -1.82
C LEU A 137 -36.67 6.27 -2.74
N VAL A 138 -37.15 5.19 -2.14
CA VAL A 138 -37.57 3.96 -2.84
C VAL A 138 -38.92 3.48 -2.34
N ASP A 139 -39.72 2.86 -3.22
CA ASP A 139 -41.04 2.33 -2.83
C ASP A 139 -40.94 1.18 -1.83
N LYS A 140 -39.89 0.34 -1.96
CA LYS A 140 -39.66 -0.84 -1.13
C LYS A 140 -38.18 -0.95 -0.77
N PRO A 141 -37.78 -0.53 0.44
CA PRO A 141 -36.45 -0.78 0.96
C PRO A 141 -36.15 -2.28 1.00
N MET A 142 -34.90 -2.66 0.78
CA MET A 142 -34.49 -4.06 0.78
C MET A 142 -33.08 -4.26 1.32
N SER A 143 -32.81 -5.49 1.77
CA SER A 143 -31.48 -5.96 2.13
C SER A 143 -31.18 -7.21 1.32
N LEU A 144 -30.02 -7.24 0.66
CA LEU A 144 -29.61 -8.29 -0.26
C LEU A 144 -28.29 -8.90 0.21
N SER A 145 -28.22 -10.22 0.32
CA SER A 145 -26.94 -10.92 0.49
C SER A 145 -26.18 -11.01 -0.84
N ILE A 146 -24.89 -11.34 -0.79
CA ILE A 146 -24.13 -11.65 -2.01
C ILE A 146 -24.75 -12.82 -2.79
N ALA A 147 -25.36 -13.79 -2.10
CA ALA A 147 -26.06 -14.90 -2.73
C ALA A 147 -27.32 -14.45 -3.46
N ASP A 148 -28.08 -13.51 -2.90
CA ASP A 148 -29.24 -12.92 -3.56
C ASP A 148 -28.85 -12.18 -4.83
N LEU A 149 -27.77 -11.38 -4.78
CA LEU A 149 -27.25 -10.67 -5.95
C LEU A 149 -26.92 -11.64 -7.09
N LYS A 150 -26.18 -12.71 -6.80
CA LYS A 150 -25.80 -13.73 -7.80
C LYS A 150 -26.98 -14.52 -8.37
N LYS A 151 -28.03 -14.73 -7.57
CA LYS A 151 -29.18 -15.56 -7.94
C LYS A 151 -30.24 -14.79 -8.72
N ASN A 152 -30.51 -13.54 -8.32
CA ASN A 152 -31.70 -12.81 -8.73
C ASN A 152 -31.43 -11.80 -9.87
N PHE A 153 -30.16 -11.59 -10.23
CA PHE A 153 -29.76 -10.61 -11.24
C PHE A 153 -28.77 -11.22 -12.23
N ASP A 154 -28.80 -10.69 -13.46
CA ASP A 154 -27.83 -11.07 -14.48
C ASP A 154 -26.44 -10.51 -14.14
N VAL A 155 -25.43 -11.38 -14.19
CA VAL A 155 -24.04 -10.97 -14.03
C VAL A 155 -23.57 -10.36 -15.36
N VAL A 156 -23.12 -9.12 -15.31
CA VAL A 156 -22.52 -8.40 -16.43
C VAL A 156 -21.02 -8.25 -16.22
N GLU A 157 -20.27 -8.20 -17.32
CA GLU A 157 -18.85 -7.89 -17.34
C GLU A 157 -18.62 -6.58 -18.09
N GLN A 158 -17.81 -5.67 -17.55
CA GLN A 158 -17.45 -4.40 -18.17
C GLN A 158 -15.97 -4.08 -17.92
N GLN A 159 -15.24 -3.76 -18.99
CA GLN A 159 -13.89 -3.21 -18.88
C GLN A 159 -13.97 -1.69 -18.72
N LEU A 160 -13.57 -1.18 -17.56
CA LEU A 160 -13.73 0.22 -17.19
C LEU A 160 -12.42 0.81 -16.67
N VAL A 161 -12.18 2.07 -17.00
CA VAL A 161 -11.13 2.88 -16.39
C VAL A 161 -11.67 3.48 -15.10
N VAL A 162 -10.95 3.27 -14.00
CA VAL A 162 -11.16 3.96 -12.73
C VAL A 162 -10.00 4.91 -12.53
N GLU A 163 -10.32 6.20 -12.41
CA GLU A 163 -9.35 7.26 -12.19
C GLU A 163 -9.68 8.01 -10.90
N CYS A 164 -8.66 8.26 -10.07
CA CYS A 164 -8.82 9.15 -8.94
C CYS A 164 -9.03 10.57 -9.46
N GLY A 165 -10.05 11.29 -8.96
CA GLY A 165 -10.22 12.72 -9.29
C GLY A 165 -9.05 13.62 -8.85
N GLY A 166 -8.03 13.06 -8.19
CA GLY A 166 -6.77 13.71 -7.89
C GLY A 166 -5.59 13.30 -8.76
N ASN A 167 -5.76 12.44 -9.77
CA ASN A 167 -4.68 12.08 -10.67
C ASN A 167 -4.10 13.35 -11.32
N GLY A 168 -2.79 13.45 -11.42
CA GLY A 168 -2.09 14.65 -11.90
C GLY A 168 -1.96 15.78 -10.87
N ARG A 169 -2.39 15.60 -9.62
CA ARG A 169 -2.35 16.68 -8.60
C ARG A 169 -0.95 17.27 -8.41
N ALA A 170 0.11 16.46 -8.51
CA ALA A 170 1.48 16.92 -8.33
C ALA A 170 1.91 18.00 -9.34
N PHE A 171 1.17 18.17 -10.44
CA PHE A 171 1.49 19.12 -11.52
C PHE A 171 0.75 20.47 -11.41
N PHE A 172 -0.10 20.68 -10.39
CA PHE A 172 -0.69 22.00 -10.15
C PHE A 172 0.36 23.00 -9.64
N ASP A 173 0.26 24.25 -10.10
CA ASP A 173 1.02 25.39 -9.59
C ASP A 173 0.07 26.57 -9.26
N PRO A 174 -0.02 27.01 -7.99
CA PRO A 174 0.65 26.45 -6.81
C PRO A 174 0.15 25.03 -6.47
N LYS A 175 0.98 24.26 -5.76
CA LYS A 175 0.63 22.88 -5.36
C LYS A 175 -0.71 22.84 -4.61
N ALA A 176 -1.62 22.01 -5.08
CA ALA A 176 -2.89 21.76 -4.41
C ALA A 176 -2.71 20.77 -3.23
N SER A 177 -3.57 20.88 -2.22
CA SER A 177 -3.54 20.01 -1.05
C SER A 177 -4.00 18.58 -1.35
N GLY A 178 -3.49 17.62 -0.57
CA GLY A 178 -3.80 16.18 -0.68
C GLY A 178 -2.64 15.35 -1.24
N ASN A 179 -2.89 14.07 -1.49
CA ASN A 179 -1.89 13.15 -2.04
C ASN A 179 -1.37 13.67 -3.39
N GLN A 180 -0.05 13.78 -3.51
CA GLN A 180 0.62 14.33 -4.68
C GLN A 180 0.75 13.27 -5.78
N TRP A 181 -0.39 12.82 -6.32
CA TRP A 181 -0.42 11.87 -7.43
C TRP A 181 0.28 12.42 -8.66
N THR A 182 1.08 11.59 -9.32
CA THR A 182 1.63 11.88 -10.64
C THR A 182 0.63 11.41 -11.70
N TYR A 183 0.96 10.40 -12.51
CA TYR A 183 0.06 9.84 -13.52
C TYR A 183 -0.52 8.48 -13.13
N GLY A 184 -0.15 7.97 -11.95
CA GLY A 184 -0.37 6.58 -11.55
C GLY A 184 -1.70 6.29 -10.84
N ALA A 185 -2.56 7.28 -10.64
CA ALA A 185 -3.82 7.14 -9.92
C ALA A 185 -4.98 6.71 -10.84
N VAL A 186 -4.69 5.78 -11.75
CA VAL A 186 -5.60 5.29 -12.79
C VAL A 186 -5.32 3.81 -13.06
N ALA A 187 -6.37 3.05 -13.37
CA ALA A 187 -6.26 1.67 -13.82
C ALA A 187 -7.44 1.30 -14.71
N CYS A 188 -7.21 0.46 -15.72
CA CYS A 188 -8.27 -0.17 -16.51
C CYS A 188 -8.45 -1.60 -16.05
N SER A 189 -9.64 -2.01 -15.63
CA SER A 189 -9.89 -3.37 -15.12
C SER A 189 -11.16 -3.96 -15.71
N SER A 190 -11.22 -5.28 -15.81
CA SER A 190 -12.48 -5.98 -16.10
C SER A 190 -13.23 -6.21 -14.80
N TRP A 191 -14.47 -5.73 -14.74
CA TRP A 191 -15.34 -5.79 -13.57
C TRP A 191 -16.53 -6.68 -13.86
N THR A 192 -16.79 -7.66 -13.00
CA THR A 192 -18.02 -8.44 -13.00
C THR A 192 -18.93 -8.00 -11.86
N GLY A 193 -20.23 -7.91 -12.11
CA GLY A 193 -21.20 -7.53 -11.09
C GLY A 193 -22.63 -7.61 -11.58
N VAL A 194 -23.56 -7.05 -10.81
CA VAL A 194 -24.98 -6.94 -11.18
C VAL A 194 -25.32 -5.46 -11.36
N ARG A 195 -26.31 -5.14 -12.22
CA ARG A 195 -26.76 -3.76 -12.51
C ARG A 195 -27.94 -3.36 -11.65
#